data_AF-A0A6P0IM45-F1
#
_entry.id   AF-A0A6P0IM45-F1
#
_cell.length_a   1.000
_cell.length_b   1.000
_cell.length_c   1.000
_cell.angle_alpha   90.00
_cell.angle_beta   90.00
_cell.angle_gamma   90.00
#
_symmetry.space_group_name_H-M   'P 1'
#
loop_
_entity.id
_entity.type
_entity.pdbx_description
1 polymer ?
#
loop_
_entity_poly.entity_id
_entity_poly.type
_entity_poly.pdbx_seq_one_letter_code
_entity_poly.pdbx_strand_id
1 'polypeptide(L)'
;MPIPKQLYQQLRKRAVFQCEYCHYPEILSNAPLSVDHLWPKSLGGTDRLDNLALACRRCNERRYNFTTGIDPDTGNEVPLFNPRLQSWSDHFIWTADGLRIIGTSPTGRATCARLDLNDERRSEKFIVKSRQLWVKGGLHPPPEDPQQSV
;
A
#
# COMPACT_ATOMS: atom_id res chain seq x y z
N MET A 1 -0.50 18.34 10.77
CA MET A 1 -0.38 19.52 9.90
C MET A 1 -1.35 19.33 8.74
N PRO A 2 -2.21 20.32 8.41
CA PRO A 2 -3.23 20.12 7.40
C PRO A 2 -2.62 20.15 5.99
N ILE A 3 -2.83 19.08 5.21
CA ILE A 3 -2.55 19.08 3.76
C ILE A 3 -3.66 19.91 3.07
N PRO A 4 -3.32 20.88 2.21
CA PRO A 4 -4.32 21.67 1.51
C PRO A 4 -5.30 20.81 0.72
N LYS A 5 -6.60 21.16 0.73
CA LYS A 5 -7.65 20.38 0.06
C LYS A 5 -7.37 20.12 -1.42
N GLN A 6 -6.82 21.11 -2.13
CA GLN A 6 -6.46 20.97 -3.54
C GLN A 6 -5.36 19.92 -3.75
N LEU A 7 -4.31 19.96 -2.91
CA LEU A 7 -3.22 18.98 -2.95
C LEU A 7 -3.74 17.58 -2.64
N TYR A 8 -4.62 17.45 -1.64
CA TYR A 8 -5.28 16.19 -1.32
C TYR A 8 -6.08 15.61 -2.50
N GLN A 9 -6.84 16.45 -3.22
CA GLN A 9 -7.56 15.99 -4.42
C GLN A 9 -6.63 15.58 -5.56
N GLN A 10 -5.47 16.23 -5.72
CA GLN A 10 -4.46 15.80 -6.69
C GLN A 10 -3.90 14.42 -6.34
N LEU A 11 -3.60 14.16 -5.06
CA LEU A 11 -3.15 12.85 -4.59
C LEU A 11 -4.18 11.76 -4.89
N ARG A 12 -5.45 12.00 -4.56
CA ARG A 12 -6.54 11.06 -4.80
C ARG A 12 -6.67 10.67 -6.27
N LYS A 13 -6.65 11.67 -7.16
CA LYS A 13 -6.75 11.44 -8.61
C LYS A 13 -5.54 10.67 -9.14
N ARG A 14 -4.32 11.04 -8.74
CA ARG A 14 -3.09 10.35 -9.15
C ARG A 14 -3.09 8.88 -8.70
N ALA A 15 -3.55 8.62 -7.48
CA ALA A 15 -3.65 7.29 -6.90
C ALA A 15 -4.90 6.51 -7.35
N VAL A 16 -5.64 6.99 -8.37
CA VAL A 16 -6.90 6.40 -8.86
C VAL A 16 -7.87 6.03 -7.72
N PHE A 17 -7.90 6.86 -6.67
CA PHE A 17 -8.72 6.67 -5.47
C PHE A 17 -8.44 5.35 -4.73
N GLN A 18 -7.18 4.92 -4.68
CA GLN A 18 -6.74 3.70 -4.01
C GLN A 18 -5.52 3.97 -3.12
N CYS A 19 -5.34 3.17 -2.06
CA CYS A 19 -4.10 3.18 -1.29
C CYS A 19 -2.92 2.77 -2.19
N GLU A 20 -1.91 3.61 -2.34
CA GLU A 20 -0.78 3.38 -3.27
C GLU A 20 0.15 2.21 -2.85
N TYR A 21 -0.07 1.61 -1.68
CA TYR A 21 0.70 0.44 -1.21
C TYR A 21 -0.05 -0.89 -1.40
N CYS A 22 -1.33 -0.91 -1.05
CA CYS A 22 -2.11 -2.15 -0.96
C CYS A 22 -3.33 -2.19 -1.88
N HIS A 23 -3.47 -1.15 -2.69
CA HIS A 23 -4.58 -0.87 -3.60
C HIS A 23 -5.97 -1.06 -2.96
N TYR A 24 -6.08 -0.75 -1.67
CA TYR A 24 -7.37 -0.63 -0.98
C TYR A 24 -8.17 0.51 -1.61
N PRO A 25 -9.33 0.24 -2.23
CA PRO A 25 -10.18 1.27 -2.83
C PRO A 25 -10.74 2.21 -1.76
N GLU A 26 -10.63 3.52 -1.99
CA GLU A 26 -11.15 4.53 -1.07
C GLU A 26 -12.68 4.45 -0.91
N ILE A 27 -13.41 3.99 -1.93
CA ILE A 27 -14.87 3.80 -1.87
C ILE A 27 -15.29 2.77 -0.80
N LEU A 28 -14.38 1.88 -0.40
CA LEU A 28 -14.62 0.90 0.66
C LEU A 28 -14.29 1.44 2.05
N SER A 29 -13.80 2.69 2.14
CA SER A 29 -13.42 3.35 3.37
C SER A 29 -14.59 4.15 3.94
N ASN A 30 -14.72 4.12 5.27
CA ASN A 30 -15.68 4.96 6.00
C ASN A 30 -15.19 6.40 6.20
N ALA A 31 -13.93 6.69 5.81
CA ALA A 31 -13.31 8.00 5.90
C ALA A 31 -12.33 8.20 4.73
N PRO A 32 -12.02 9.46 4.35
CA PRO A 32 -11.01 9.73 3.32
C PRO A 32 -9.67 9.06 3.66
N LEU A 33 -8.96 8.53 2.66
CA LEU A 33 -7.65 7.92 2.93
C LEU A 33 -6.65 8.98 3.42
N SER A 34 -5.71 8.55 4.25
CA SER A 34 -4.68 9.42 4.81
C SER A 34 -3.60 9.76 3.78
N VAL A 35 -2.83 10.81 4.07
CA VAL A 35 -1.62 11.17 3.30
C VAL A 35 -0.41 10.67 4.08
N ASP A 36 0.47 9.96 3.37
CA ASP A 36 1.75 9.48 3.89
C ASP A 36 2.92 10.22 3.22
N HIS A 37 4.00 10.40 3.96
CA HIS A 37 5.24 11.03 3.52
C HIS A 37 6.29 9.96 3.21
N LEU A 38 6.66 9.85 1.94
CA LEU A 38 7.62 8.85 1.45
C LEU A 38 9.00 9.04 2.09
N TRP A 39 9.48 10.27 2.13
CA TRP A 39 10.49 10.70 3.07
C TRP A 39 9.78 11.30 4.29
N PRO A 40 9.83 10.67 5.47
CA PRO A 40 9.09 11.09 6.66
C PRO A 40 9.40 12.52 7.10
N LYS A 41 8.41 13.22 7.64
CA LYS A 41 8.60 14.58 8.19
C LYS A 41 9.64 14.62 9.30
N SER A 42 9.69 13.59 10.16
CA SER A 42 10.70 13.46 11.22
C SER A 42 12.13 13.36 10.70
N LEU A 43 12.31 13.06 9.41
CA LEU A 43 13.60 12.97 8.72
C LEU A 43 13.82 14.13 7.73
N GLY A 44 13.00 15.19 7.81
CA GLY A 44 13.10 16.36 6.92
C GLY A 44 12.25 16.29 5.66
N GLY A 45 11.27 15.39 5.59
CA GLY A 45 10.31 15.28 4.48
C GLY A 45 9.54 16.56 4.16
N THR A 46 9.22 16.77 2.88
CA THR A 46 8.43 17.93 2.43
C THR A 46 6.96 17.56 2.23
N ASP A 47 6.08 18.55 2.23
CA ASP A 47 4.65 18.37 1.87
C ASP A 47 4.41 18.51 0.35
N ARG A 48 5.45 18.29 -0.46
CA ARG A 48 5.37 18.39 -1.91
C ARG A 48 4.77 17.12 -2.50
N LEU A 49 4.03 17.26 -3.61
CA LEU A 49 3.34 16.15 -4.26
C LEU A 49 4.26 14.96 -4.61
N ASP A 50 5.53 15.24 -4.91
CA ASP A 50 6.60 14.26 -5.19
C ASP A 50 7.04 13.43 -3.97
N ASN A 51 6.70 13.86 -2.75
CA ASN A 51 7.02 13.17 -1.49
C ASN A 51 5.78 12.56 -0.81
N LEU A 52 4.59 12.72 -1.40
CA LEU A 52 3.34 12.29 -0.79
C LEU A 52 2.78 11.06 -1.49
N ALA A 53 2.15 10.18 -0.72
CA ALA A 53 1.37 9.05 -1.19
C ALA A 53 -0.01 9.01 -0.53
N LEU A 54 -1.04 8.61 -1.27
CA LEU A 54 -2.35 8.28 -0.70
C LEU A 54 -2.26 6.90 -0.03
N ALA A 55 -2.60 6.82 1.26
CA ALA A 55 -2.42 5.61 2.04
C ALA A 55 -3.65 5.35 2.91
N CYS A 56 -4.11 4.09 2.94
CA CYS A 56 -5.09 3.69 3.95
C CYS A 56 -4.47 3.78 5.34
N ARG A 57 -5.31 3.99 6.36
CA ARG A 57 -4.87 4.12 7.76
C ARG A 57 -3.95 2.97 8.18
N ARG A 58 -4.27 1.73 7.80
CA ARG A 58 -3.45 0.54 8.11
C ARG A 58 -2.04 0.64 7.53
N CYS A 59 -1.90 1.02 6.26
CA CYS A 59 -0.59 1.11 5.63
C CYS A 59 0.22 2.29 6.17
N ASN A 60 -0.42 3.46 6.32
CA ASN A 60 0.24 4.66 6.84
C ASN A 60 0.77 4.43 8.26
N GLU A 61 -0.07 3.94 9.18
CA GLU A 61 0.33 3.69 10.57
C GLU A 61 1.44 2.64 10.68
N ARG A 62 1.41 1.60 9.83
CA ARG A 62 2.43 0.56 9.86
C ARG A 62 3.73 1.00 9.21
N ARG A 63 3.69 1.81 8.15
CA ARG A 63 4.89 2.38 7.54
C ARG A 63 5.55 3.39 8.49
N TYR A 64 4.74 4.25 9.10
CA TYR A 64 5.18 5.26 10.08
C TYR A 64 6.33 6.11 9.50
N ASN A 65 7.46 6.20 10.18
CA ASN A 65 8.65 6.92 9.71
C ASN A 65 9.72 6.00 9.09
N PHE A 66 9.37 4.77 8.73
CA PHE A 66 10.34 3.83 8.17
C PHE A 66 10.45 4.00 6.67
N THR A 67 11.68 4.04 6.17
CA THR A 67 12.01 4.09 4.74
C THR A 67 12.54 2.74 4.23
N THR A 68 12.87 1.84 5.15
CA THR A 68 13.40 0.50 4.90
C THR A 68 12.59 -0.58 5.63
N GLY A 69 12.77 -1.83 5.21
CA GLY A 69 12.24 -3.01 5.87
C GLY A 69 13.15 -4.21 5.63
N ILE A 70 12.99 -5.25 6.46
CA ILE A 70 13.72 -6.50 6.29
C ILE A 70 13.00 -7.35 5.25
N ASP A 71 13.73 -7.77 4.21
CA ASP A 71 13.27 -8.81 3.29
C ASP A 71 13.24 -10.16 4.02
N PRO A 72 12.06 -10.77 4.24
CA PRO A 72 11.95 -12.01 5.02
C PRO A 72 12.72 -13.20 4.41
N ASP A 73 12.97 -13.20 3.10
CA ASP A 73 13.63 -14.31 2.43
C ASP A 73 15.16 -14.26 2.59
N THR A 74 15.73 -13.04 2.61
CA THR A 74 17.19 -12.83 2.62
C THR A 74 17.72 -12.31 3.94
N GLY A 75 16.86 -11.77 4.81
CA GLY A 75 17.26 -11.10 6.05
C GLY A 75 17.87 -9.71 5.86
N ASN A 76 18.03 -9.25 4.62
CA ASN A 76 18.64 -7.97 4.32
C ASN A 76 17.66 -6.81 4.55
N GLU A 77 18.18 -5.70 5.07
CA GLU A 77 17.46 -4.44 5.09
C GLU A 77 17.48 -3.80 3.69
N VAL A 78 16.29 -3.54 3.14
CA VAL A 78 16.11 -2.97 1.80
C VAL A 78 15.11 -1.81 1.83
N PRO A 79 15.15 -0.88 0.85
CA PRO A 79 14.16 0.19 0.76
C PRO A 79 12.73 -0.36 0.63
N LEU A 80 11.79 0.29 1.33
CA LEU A 80 10.36 0.06 1.13
C LEU A 80 9.91 0.60 -0.23
N PHE A 81 8.82 0.06 -0.73
CA PHE A 81 8.23 0.47 -2.00
C PHE A 81 7.91 1.97 -2.02
N ASN A 82 8.33 2.61 -3.11
CA ASN A 82 8.11 4.03 -3.35
C ASN A 82 7.32 4.23 -4.67
N PRO A 83 6.01 4.53 -4.61
CA PRO A 83 5.16 4.72 -5.79
C PRO A 83 5.52 5.94 -6.66
N ARG A 84 6.52 6.74 -6.26
CA ARG A 84 7.06 7.84 -7.07
C ARG A 84 8.24 7.43 -7.94
N LEU A 85 8.87 6.31 -7.60
CA LEU A 85 10.07 5.83 -8.28
C LEU A 85 9.90 4.44 -8.90
N GLN A 86 8.84 3.72 -8.53
CA GLN A 86 8.64 2.31 -8.85
C GLN A 86 7.22 2.03 -9.31
N SER A 87 7.05 1.07 -10.22
CA SER A 87 5.74 0.56 -10.64
C SER A 87 5.29 -0.54 -9.68
N TRP A 88 4.02 -0.56 -9.30
CA TRP A 88 3.49 -1.56 -8.36
C TRP A 88 3.66 -2.99 -8.91
N SER A 89 3.39 -3.20 -10.22
CA SER A 89 3.49 -4.49 -10.90
C SER A 89 4.90 -5.09 -10.94
N ASP A 90 5.94 -4.28 -10.77
CA ASP A 90 7.33 -4.76 -10.74
C ASP A 90 7.68 -5.42 -9.40
N HIS A 91 6.90 -5.12 -8.35
CA HIS A 91 7.20 -5.53 -6.98
C HIS A 91 6.13 -6.41 -6.35
N PHE A 92 4.91 -6.40 -6.89
CA PHE A 92 3.77 -7.07 -6.31
C PHE A 92 2.88 -7.75 -7.36
N ILE A 93 2.22 -8.82 -6.92
CA ILE A 93 1.18 -9.53 -7.66
C ILE A 93 0.09 -9.97 -6.69
N TRP A 94 -1.16 -10.02 -7.13
CA TRP A 94 -2.23 -10.66 -6.36
C TRP A 94 -2.20 -12.18 -6.52
N THR A 95 -2.61 -12.90 -5.49
CA THR A 95 -2.98 -14.32 -5.64
C THR A 95 -4.15 -14.46 -6.62
N ALA A 96 -4.29 -15.63 -7.25
CA ALA A 96 -5.36 -15.90 -8.22
C ALA A 96 -6.78 -15.67 -7.68
N ASP A 97 -6.96 -15.81 -6.35
CA ASP A 97 -8.22 -15.51 -5.65
C ASP A 97 -8.41 -14.02 -5.29
N GLY A 98 -7.42 -13.18 -5.59
CA GLY A 98 -7.43 -11.75 -5.29
C GLY A 98 -7.31 -11.40 -3.81
N LEU A 99 -6.98 -12.35 -2.93
CA LEU A 99 -7.06 -12.13 -1.48
C LEU A 99 -5.76 -11.64 -0.85
N ARG A 100 -4.62 -11.96 -1.46
CA ARG A 100 -3.28 -11.73 -0.88
C ARG A 100 -2.38 -11.02 -1.87
N ILE A 101 -1.55 -10.12 -1.35
CA ILE A 101 -0.47 -9.48 -2.09
C ILE A 101 0.79 -10.30 -1.87
N ILE A 102 1.44 -10.73 -2.95
CA ILE A 102 2.74 -11.40 -2.95
C ILE A 102 3.79 -10.38 -3.39
N GLY A 103 4.85 -10.23 -2.60
CA GLY A 103 6.04 -9.48 -3.02
C GLY A 103 6.90 -10.33 -3.95
N THR A 104 7.13 -9.89 -5.18
CA THR A 104 7.90 -10.61 -6.21
C THR A 104 9.37 -10.17 -6.28
N SER A 105 9.74 -9.17 -5.46
CA SER A 105 11.09 -8.61 -5.37
C SER A 105 11.48 -8.41 -3.90
N PRO A 106 12.77 -8.18 -3.57
CA PRO A 106 13.20 -7.86 -2.21
C PRO A 106 12.42 -6.67 -1.61
N THR A 107 12.29 -5.57 -2.34
CA THR A 107 11.48 -4.40 -1.92
C THR A 107 10.02 -4.76 -1.71
N GLY A 108 9.44 -5.57 -2.60
CA GLY A 108 8.05 -6.02 -2.48
C GLY A 108 7.83 -6.85 -1.22
N ARG A 109 8.67 -7.86 -0.98
CA ARG A 109 8.58 -8.73 0.22
C ARG A 109 8.81 -7.96 1.51
N ALA A 110 9.83 -7.10 1.54
CA ALA A 110 10.09 -6.22 2.69
C ALA A 110 8.90 -5.28 2.97
N THR A 111 8.27 -4.75 1.92
CA THR A 111 7.06 -3.90 2.06
C THR A 111 5.88 -4.71 2.57
N CYS A 112 5.60 -5.89 1.99
CA CYS A 112 4.57 -6.80 2.47
C CYS A 112 4.75 -7.13 3.96
N ALA A 113 5.97 -7.44 4.36
CA ALA A 113 6.31 -7.77 5.74
C ALA A 113 6.19 -6.55 6.67
N ARG A 114 6.76 -5.39 6.30
CA ARG A 114 6.76 -4.16 7.11
C ARG A 114 5.36 -3.58 7.29
N LEU A 115 4.56 -3.53 6.23
CA LEU A 115 3.19 -3.00 6.24
C LEU A 115 2.13 -4.07 6.57
N ASP A 116 2.55 -5.32 6.74
CA ASP A 116 1.68 -6.46 7.11
C ASP A 116 0.44 -6.52 6.19
N LEU A 117 0.70 -6.47 4.88
CA LEU A 117 -0.33 -6.25 3.85
C LEU A 117 -1.41 -7.33 3.81
N ASN A 118 -1.12 -8.50 4.39
CA ASN A 118 -2.00 -9.66 4.43
C ASN A 118 -2.49 -10.04 5.86
N ASP A 119 -2.24 -9.19 6.87
CA ASP A 119 -2.56 -9.46 8.29
C ASP A 119 -1.97 -10.79 8.80
N GLU A 120 -0.66 -11.00 8.58
CA GLU A 120 0.07 -12.16 9.09
C GLU A 120 0.50 -12.00 10.56
N ARG A 121 0.55 -10.76 11.08
CA ARG A 121 0.94 -10.49 12.48
C ARG A 121 -0.18 -10.73 13.51
N ARG A 122 -1.41 -10.95 13.06
CA ARG A 122 -2.59 -11.14 13.92
C ARG A 122 -3.16 -12.52 13.68
N SER A 123 -3.76 -13.12 14.72
CA SER A 123 -4.49 -14.38 14.61
C SER A 123 -5.65 -14.29 13.61
N GLU A 124 -6.34 -13.14 13.60
CA GLU A 124 -7.43 -12.87 12.67
C GLU A 124 -6.96 -12.11 11.43
N LYS A 125 -7.10 -12.74 10.26
CA LYS A 125 -6.75 -12.17 8.95
C LYS A 125 -7.85 -11.23 8.42
N PHE A 126 -8.10 -10.14 9.13
CA PHE A 126 -9.24 -9.25 8.88
C PHE A 126 -9.28 -8.69 7.45
N ILE A 127 -8.15 -8.25 6.89
CA ILE A 127 -8.09 -7.75 5.52
C ILE A 127 -8.37 -8.83 4.48
N VAL A 128 -7.87 -10.05 4.70
CA VAL A 128 -8.08 -11.18 3.79
C VAL A 128 -9.56 -11.54 3.77
N LYS A 129 -10.20 -11.61 4.96
CA LYS A 129 -11.65 -11.82 5.08
C LYS A 129 -12.46 -10.69 4.41
N SER A 130 -12.03 -9.44 4.58
CA SER A 130 -12.68 -8.30 3.93
C SER A 130 -12.57 -8.38 2.41
N ARG A 131 -11.39 -8.70 1.87
CA ARG A 131 -11.15 -8.88 0.43
C ARG A 131 -12.03 -9.98 -0.17
N GLN A 132 -12.32 -11.06 0.55
CA GLN A 132 -13.28 -12.08 0.07
C GLN A 132 -14.66 -11.50 -0.23
N LEU A 133 -15.14 -10.57 0.59
CA LEU A 133 -16.41 -9.89 0.35
C LEU A 133 -16.31 -8.89 -0.80
N TRP A 134 -15.18 -8.19 -0.92
CA TRP A 134 -14.96 -7.21 -1.98
C TRP A 134 -14.81 -7.86 -3.36
N VAL A 135 -14.17 -9.03 -3.44
CA VAL A 135 -14.09 -9.87 -4.64
C VAL A 135 -15.49 -10.29 -5.08
N LYS A 136 -16.34 -10.77 -4.16
CA LYS A 136 -17.74 -11.09 -4.46
C LYS A 136 -18.53 -9.90 -4.99
N GLY A 137 -18.18 -8.68 -4.57
CA GLY A 137 -18.78 -7.43 -5.04
C GLY A 137 -18.15 -6.85 -6.32
N GLY A 138 -17.13 -7.49 -6.90
CA GLY A 138 -16.43 -6.97 -8.09
C GLY A 138 -15.64 -5.68 -7.83
N LEU A 139 -15.31 -5.37 -6.57
CA LEU A 139 -14.61 -4.16 -6.16
C LEU A 139 -13.10 -4.38 -5.94
N HIS A 140 -12.65 -5.64 -6.01
CA HIS A 140 -11.28 -6.05 -5.70
C HIS A 140 -10.94 -7.36 -6.42
N PRO A 141 -9.66 -7.58 -6.77
CA PRO A 141 -8.57 -6.59 -6.86
C PRO A 141 -8.79 -5.61 -8.03
N PRO A 142 -8.01 -4.52 -8.14
CA PRO A 142 -8.03 -3.67 -9.32
C PRO A 142 -7.79 -4.48 -10.61
N PRO A 143 -8.56 -4.26 -11.69
CA PRO A 143 -8.44 -5.03 -12.92
C PRO A 143 -7.05 -4.99 -13.57
N GLU A 144 -6.35 -3.87 -13.43
CA GLU A 144 -5.04 -3.66 -14.06
C GLU A 144 -3.87 -4.19 -13.24
N ASP A 145 -4.12 -4.66 -12.02
CA ASP A 145 -3.09 -5.25 -11.21
C ASP A 145 -2.78 -6.67 -11.70
N PRO A 146 -1.50 -7.06 -11.77
CA PRO A 146 -1.14 -8.42 -12.14
C PRO A 146 -1.68 -9.41 -11.08
N GLN A 147 -2.12 -10.58 -11.56
CA GLN A 147 -2.58 -11.69 -10.74
C GLN A 147 -1.89 -12.97 -11.17
N GLN A 148 -1.69 -13.89 -10.22
CA GLN A 148 -1.21 -15.24 -10.56
C GLN A 148 -2.20 -15.92 -11.51
N SER A 149 -1.67 -16.69 -12.46
CA SER A 149 -2.48 -17.59 -13.28
C SER A 149 -3.16 -18.64 -12.40
N VAL A 150 -4.40 -19.00 -12.77
CA VAL A 150 -5.20 -20.06 -12.12
C VAL A 150 -4.63 -21.42 -12.46
#